data_AF-A0A962PAY2-F1
#
_entry.id   AF-A0A962PAY2-F1
#
_cell.length_a   1.000
_cell.length_b   1.000
_cell.length_c   1.000
_cell.angle_alpha   90.00
_cell.angle_beta   90.00
_cell.angle_gamma   90.00
#
_symmetry.space_group_name_H-M   'P 1'
#
loop_
_entity.id
_entity.type
_entity.pdbx_description
1 polymer ?
#
loop_
_entity_poly.entity_id
_entity_poly.type
_entity_poly.pdbx_seq_one_letter_code
_entity_poly.pdbx_strand_id
1 'polypeptide(L)'
;MIQSRCRTLFLSVIAGAAGLTAPPILAQSPDPAELATTVQDGFTIATVGDLIIAYPMEHMLADPGFREVVELIQTADVATGNLETNIIDGRTFRGSRGGGFGAEPESARSLVEMGFDIVARANNHANDFGREGLIETSRHLDAAGLQYAGYG
;
A
#
# COMPACT_ATOMS: atom_id res chain seq x y z
N MET A 1 22.18 -38.12 -58.68
CA MET A 1 21.53 -36.81 -58.91
C MET A 1 20.73 -36.50 -57.67
N ILE A 2 20.87 -35.42 -56.89
CA ILE A 2 21.64 -34.19 -56.92
C ILE A 2 21.87 -33.84 -55.43
N GLN A 3 23.12 -33.51 -55.05
CA GLN A 3 23.38 -32.86 -53.77
C GLN A 3 22.84 -31.43 -53.83
N SER A 4 21.81 -31.11 -53.04
CA SER A 4 21.41 -29.72 -52.82
C SER A 4 22.07 -29.21 -51.54
N ARG A 5 23.08 -28.37 -51.76
CA ARG A 5 23.80 -27.61 -50.74
C ARG A 5 22.84 -26.62 -50.09
N CYS A 6 22.56 -26.79 -48.80
CA CYS A 6 21.97 -25.75 -47.98
C CYS A 6 23.03 -24.65 -47.77
N ARG A 7 22.93 -23.54 -48.51
CA ARG A 7 23.77 -22.35 -48.29
C ARG A 7 23.20 -21.59 -47.10
N THR A 8 23.82 -21.76 -45.93
CA THR A 8 23.63 -20.87 -44.79
C THR A 8 24.15 -19.48 -45.17
N LEU A 9 23.25 -18.51 -45.31
CA LEU A 9 23.60 -17.10 -45.44
C LEU A 9 23.83 -16.56 -44.02
N PHE A 10 25.08 -16.43 -43.59
CA PHE A 10 25.41 -15.67 -42.39
C PHE A 10 25.21 -14.19 -42.70
N LEU A 11 24.11 -13.61 -42.22
CA LEU A 11 23.95 -12.16 -42.17
C LEU A 11 24.68 -11.67 -40.90
N SER A 12 25.91 -11.20 -41.06
CA SER A 12 26.63 -10.50 -40.00
C SER A 12 25.99 -9.12 -39.80
N VAL A 13 25.06 -9.02 -38.85
CA VAL A 13 24.60 -7.73 -38.31
C VAL A 13 25.71 -7.23 -37.39
N ILE A 14 26.51 -6.29 -37.88
CA ILE A 14 27.37 -5.45 -37.04
C ILE A 14 26.43 -4.48 -36.32
N ALA A 15 25.95 -4.87 -35.13
CA ALA A 15 25.35 -3.92 -34.21
C ALA A 15 26.48 -3.09 -33.62
N GLY A 16 26.68 -1.89 -34.16
CA GLY A 16 27.59 -0.91 -33.58
C GLY A 16 27.18 -0.63 -32.14
N ALA A 17 28.06 -0.92 -31.20
CA ALA A 17 27.94 -0.46 -29.82
C ALA A 17 28.15 1.06 -29.81
N ALA A 18 27.12 1.81 -30.19
CA ALA A 18 27.01 3.20 -29.81
C ALA A 18 26.78 3.19 -28.29
N GLY A 19 27.85 3.43 -27.53
CA GLY A 19 27.76 3.58 -26.09
C GLY A 19 26.80 4.70 -25.76
N LEU A 20 25.56 4.37 -25.41
CA LEU A 20 24.71 5.27 -24.64
C LEU A 20 25.32 5.38 -23.25
N THR A 21 26.27 6.29 -23.08
CA THR A 21 26.59 6.77 -21.75
C THR A 21 25.39 7.61 -21.31
N ALA A 22 24.57 7.08 -20.39
CA ALA A 22 23.59 7.90 -19.71
C ALA A 22 24.30 9.15 -19.19
N PRO A 23 23.73 10.36 -19.35
CA PRO A 23 24.33 11.55 -18.77
C PRO A 23 24.54 11.28 -17.27
N PRO A 24 25.64 11.77 -16.67
CA PRO A 24 25.81 11.66 -15.24
C PRO A 24 24.57 12.25 -14.58
N ILE A 25 23.91 11.48 -13.72
CA ILE A 25 22.89 12.01 -12.82
C ILE A 25 23.63 13.02 -11.96
N LEU A 26 23.60 14.29 -12.34
CA LEU A 26 24.06 15.36 -11.49
C LEU A 26 23.13 15.32 -10.29
N ALA A 27 23.67 14.93 -9.13
CA ALA A 27 22.94 15.08 -7.88
C ALA A 27 22.59 16.57 -7.76
N GLN A 28 21.33 16.91 -7.95
CA GLN A 28 20.85 18.25 -7.60
C GLN A 28 21.16 18.43 -6.12
N SER A 29 22.00 19.42 -5.82
CA SER A 29 22.09 19.88 -4.44
C SER A 29 20.73 20.47 -4.11
N PRO A 30 20.01 19.92 -3.11
CA PRO A 30 18.67 20.40 -2.81
C PRO A 30 18.73 21.88 -2.48
N ASP A 31 17.83 22.68 -3.07
CA ASP A 31 17.73 24.10 -2.74
C ASP A 31 17.31 24.23 -1.27
N PRO A 32 18.01 25.01 -0.43
CA PRO A 32 17.57 25.26 0.95
C PRO A 32 16.11 25.71 1.07
N ALA A 33 15.55 26.36 0.04
CA ALA A 33 14.14 26.71 -0.02
C ALA A 33 13.22 25.49 -0.23
N GLU A 34 13.68 24.46 -0.95
CA GLU A 34 12.95 23.18 -1.11
C GLU A 34 12.99 22.34 0.17
N LEU A 35 14.05 22.50 0.98
CA LEU A 35 14.19 21.83 2.28
C LEU A 35 13.51 22.59 3.42
N ALA A 36 13.00 23.80 3.17
CA ALA A 36 12.28 24.56 4.17
C ALA A 36 10.95 23.85 4.48
N THR A 37 10.80 23.35 5.70
CA THR A 37 9.57 22.72 6.18
C THR A 37 8.76 23.69 7.03
N THR A 38 7.43 23.62 6.91
CA THR A 38 6.50 24.31 7.81
C THR A 38 6.16 23.48 9.06
N VAL A 39 6.71 22.27 9.15
CA VAL A 39 6.49 21.35 10.26
C VAL A 39 7.35 21.78 11.45
N GLN A 40 6.76 21.78 12.65
CA GLN A 40 7.44 22.19 13.86
C GLN A 40 8.49 21.17 14.30
N ASP A 41 9.52 21.63 15.00
CA ASP A 41 10.50 20.74 15.63
C ASP A 41 9.79 19.77 16.59
N GLY A 42 10.21 18.51 16.55
CA GLY A 42 9.61 17.45 17.38
C GLY A 42 8.35 16.82 16.80
N PHE A 43 7.93 17.17 15.58
CA PHE A 43 6.85 16.49 14.88
C PHE A 43 7.19 15.01 14.63
N THR A 44 6.21 14.15 14.88
CA THR A 44 6.35 12.70 14.85
C THR A 44 5.37 12.07 13.87
N ILE A 45 5.86 11.07 13.14
CA ILE A 45 5.03 10.23 12.28
C ILE A 45 5.16 8.79 12.77
N ALA A 46 4.05 8.16 13.13
CA ALA A 46 3.99 6.71 13.33
C ALA A 46 3.69 6.04 11.98
N THR A 47 4.59 5.16 11.53
CA THR A 47 4.35 4.32 10.36
C THR A 47 4.39 2.86 10.77
N VAL A 48 3.33 2.12 10.43
CA VAL A 48 3.28 0.67 10.62
C VAL A 48 3.26 -0.03 9.28
N GLY A 49 3.53 -1.34 9.30
CA GLY A 49 3.42 -2.20 8.13
C GLY A 49 1.97 -2.57 7.82
N ASP A 50 1.77 -3.86 7.55
CA ASP A 50 0.49 -4.37 7.10
C ASP A 50 -0.54 -4.48 8.23
N LEU A 51 -1.68 -3.84 8.02
CA LEU A 51 -2.86 -3.92 8.85
C LEU A 51 -3.69 -5.13 8.40
N ILE A 52 -3.32 -6.29 8.95
CA ILE A 52 -4.03 -7.56 8.75
C ILE A 52 -4.99 -7.78 9.91
N ILE A 53 -6.28 -7.52 9.69
CA ILE A 53 -7.30 -7.55 10.75
C ILE A 53 -8.03 -8.89 10.70
N ALA A 54 -7.50 -9.87 11.44
CA ALA A 54 -8.04 -11.23 11.50
C ALA A 54 -9.03 -11.47 12.65
N TYR A 55 -9.02 -10.62 13.67
CA TYR A 55 -9.82 -10.75 14.89
C TYR A 55 -10.50 -9.43 15.26
N PRO A 56 -11.62 -9.46 16.02
CA PRO A 56 -12.23 -8.26 16.57
C PRO A 56 -11.23 -7.43 17.40
N MET A 57 -11.33 -6.11 17.33
CA MET A 57 -10.38 -5.22 18.00
C MET A 57 -10.38 -5.40 19.52
N GLU A 58 -11.54 -5.70 20.12
CA GLU A 58 -11.68 -5.96 21.55
C GLU A 58 -10.85 -7.17 22.00
N HIS A 59 -10.70 -8.16 21.13
CA HIS A 59 -9.84 -9.32 21.38
C HIS A 59 -8.37 -8.93 21.36
N MET A 60 -7.97 -8.12 20.37
CA MET A 60 -6.58 -7.65 20.22
C MET A 60 -6.16 -6.75 21.40
N LEU A 61 -7.03 -5.84 21.83
CA LEU A 61 -6.78 -4.92 22.94
C LEU A 61 -6.72 -5.60 24.32
N ALA A 62 -7.11 -6.88 24.42
CA ALA A 62 -6.92 -7.64 25.65
C ALA A 62 -5.42 -7.93 25.92
N ASP A 63 -4.58 -7.95 24.89
CA ASP A 63 -3.14 -8.11 25.03
C ASP A 63 -2.47 -6.80 25.48
N PRO A 64 -1.72 -6.79 26.61
CA PRO A 64 -1.03 -5.59 27.06
C PRO A 64 0.00 -5.06 26.06
N GLY A 65 0.74 -5.94 25.37
CA GLY A 65 1.75 -5.53 24.40
C GLY A 65 1.13 -4.84 23.18
N PHE A 66 0.00 -5.33 22.70
CA PHE A 66 -0.75 -4.66 21.64
C PHE A 66 -1.27 -3.28 22.07
N ARG A 67 -1.73 -3.13 23.32
CA ARG A 67 -2.14 -1.82 23.85
C ARG A 67 -0.99 -0.82 23.87
N GLU A 68 0.19 -1.23 24.29
CA GLU A 68 1.39 -0.37 24.28
C GLU A 68 1.72 0.11 22.84
N VAL A 69 1.55 -0.76 21.83
CA VAL A 69 1.71 -0.35 20.42
C VAL A 69 0.65 0.67 20.00
N VAL A 70 -0.61 0.48 20.39
CA VAL A 70 -1.68 1.45 20.10
C VAL A 70 -1.39 2.80 20.78
N GLU A 71 -0.94 2.80 22.02
CA GLU A 71 -0.55 4.02 22.74
C GLU A 71 0.57 4.77 21.99
N LEU A 72 1.57 4.06 21.45
CA LEU A 72 2.61 4.68 20.63
C LEU A 72 2.04 5.35 19.37
N ILE A 73 1.10 4.70 18.69
CA ILE A 73 0.42 5.24 17.50
C ILE A 73 -0.36 6.50 17.87
N GLN A 74 -1.13 6.46 18.95
CA GLN A 74 -1.97 7.57 19.42
C GLN A 74 -1.17 8.80 19.87
N THR A 75 0.10 8.63 20.24
CA THR A 75 0.96 9.75 20.67
C THR A 75 1.66 10.48 19.54
N ALA A 76 1.61 9.96 18.30
CA ALA A 76 2.21 10.62 17.15
C ALA A 76 1.33 11.78 16.65
N ASP A 77 1.94 12.76 15.97
CA ASP A 77 1.20 13.86 15.34
C ASP A 77 0.43 13.41 14.10
N VAL A 78 0.97 12.40 13.40
CA VAL A 78 0.31 11.70 12.29
C VAL A 78 0.64 10.22 12.34
N ALA A 79 -0.34 9.34 12.12
CA ALA A 79 -0.11 7.91 11.96
C ALA A 79 -0.64 7.36 10.63
N THR A 80 0.12 6.41 10.07
CA THR A 80 -0.21 5.71 8.82
C THR A 80 0.17 4.24 8.84
N GLY A 81 -0.49 3.45 8.00
CA GLY A 81 -0.22 2.03 7.80
C GLY A 81 -0.69 1.51 6.44
N ASN A 82 -0.23 0.32 6.05
CA ASN A 82 -0.70 -0.35 4.83
C ASN A 82 -1.94 -1.18 5.15
N LEU A 83 -3.13 -0.72 4.72
CA LEU A 83 -4.37 -1.48 4.86
C LEU A 83 -4.42 -2.61 3.82
N GLU A 84 -3.85 -3.75 4.19
CA GLU A 84 -3.81 -4.98 3.39
C GLU A 84 -5.12 -5.78 3.48
N THR A 85 -5.98 -5.48 4.46
CA THR A 85 -7.29 -6.13 4.62
C THR A 85 -8.40 -5.34 3.92
N ASN A 86 -9.29 -6.03 3.19
CA ASN A 86 -10.54 -5.42 2.73
C ASN A 86 -11.55 -5.34 3.88
N ILE A 87 -12.29 -4.23 3.96
CA ILE A 87 -13.36 -4.05 4.95
C ILE A 87 -14.69 -4.25 4.22
N ILE A 88 -15.38 -5.33 4.55
CA ILE A 88 -16.64 -5.72 3.91
C ILE A 88 -17.62 -6.27 4.94
N ASP A 89 -18.91 -6.07 4.71
CA ASP A 89 -19.94 -6.72 5.50
C ASP A 89 -20.18 -8.15 4.97
N GLY A 90 -19.58 -9.14 5.63
CA GLY A 90 -19.69 -10.54 5.23
C GLY A 90 -21.13 -11.05 5.07
N ARG A 91 -22.08 -10.44 5.79
CA ARG A 91 -23.52 -10.80 5.80
C ARG A 91 -24.24 -10.29 4.55
N THR A 92 -23.86 -9.12 4.06
CA THR A 92 -24.53 -8.45 2.93
C THR A 92 -23.71 -8.45 1.63
N PHE A 93 -22.41 -8.73 1.69
CA PHE A 93 -21.52 -8.71 0.54
C PHE A 93 -21.94 -9.67 -0.58
N ARG A 94 -21.92 -9.19 -1.82
CA ARG A 94 -22.32 -9.93 -3.04
C ARG A 94 -21.25 -9.95 -4.14
N GLY A 95 -20.08 -9.36 -3.90
CA GLY A 95 -18.98 -9.34 -4.85
C GLY A 95 -18.19 -10.65 -4.93
N SER A 96 -17.13 -10.63 -5.73
CA SER A 96 -16.18 -11.75 -5.83
C SER A 96 -15.48 -12.01 -4.50
N ARG A 97 -15.18 -13.28 -4.19
CA ARG A 97 -14.41 -13.67 -2.99
C ARG A 97 -13.18 -14.46 -3.44
N GLY A 98 -12.11 -13.74 -3.74
CA GLY A 98 -10.85 -14.25 -4.29
C GLY A 98 -9.95 -14.96 -3.28
N GLY A 99 -10.32 -15.00 -2.00
CA GLY A 99 -9.61 -15.75 -0.95
C GLY A 99 -8.84 -14.91 0.07
N GLY A 100 -8.98 -13.58 0.05
CA GLY A 100 -8.36 -12.67 1.02
C GLY A 100 -9.04 -12.60 2.39
N PHE A 101 -8.41 -11.87 3.30
CA PHE A 101 -9.00 -11.51 4.59
C PHE A 101 -10.02 -10.37 4.42
N GLY A 102 -11.24 -10.60 4.91
CA GLY A 102 -12.30 -9.60 4.98
C GLY A 102 -12.58 -9.24 6.42
N ALA A 103 -12.22 -8.02 6.81
CA ALA A 103 -12.56 -7.46 8.10
C ALA A 103 -14.00 -6.95 8.12
N GLU A 104 -14.66 -7.02 9.28
CA GLU A 104 -16.03 -6.52 9.45
C GLU A 104 -16.07 -4.98 9.42
N PRO A 105 -17.22 -4.37 9.09
CA PRO A 105 -17.41 -2.92 8.98
C PRO A 105 -16.84 -2.08 10.13
N GLU A 106 -16.94 -2.60 11.35
CA GLU A 106 -16.50 -1.94 12.58
C GLU A 106 -14.99 -1.67 12.60
N SER A 107 -14.20 -2.46 11.85
CA SER A 107 -12.75 -2.32 11.78
C SER A 107 -12.31 -0.94 11.25
N ALA A 108 -13.08 -0.30 10.38
CA ALA A 108 -12.76 1.05 9.91
C ALA A 108 -12.75 2.05 11.08
N ARG A 109 -13.71 1.94 11.99
CA ARG A 109 -13.77 2.77 13.20
C ARG A 109 -12.67 2.41 14.18
N SER A 110 -12.38 1.11 14.35
CA SER A 110 -11.28 0.68 15.21
C SER A 110 -9.93 1.26 14.79
N LEU A 111 -9.66 1.38 13.49
CA LEU A 111 -8.43 2.02 12.98
C LEU A 111 -8.33 3.49 13.39
N VAL A 112 -9.44 4.23 13.32
CA VAL A 112 -9.50 5.63 13.81
C VAL A 112 -9.26 5.69 15.32
N GLU A 113 -9.89 4.80 16.08
CA GLU A 113 -9.73 4.72 17.54
C GLU A 113 -8.30 4.33 17.96
N MET A 114 -7.58 3.57 17.12
CA MET A 114 -6.14 3.30 17.29
C MET A 114 -5.25 4.49 16.99
N GLY A 115 -5.77 5.58 16.41
CA GLY A 115 -5.04 6.80 16.12
C GLY A 115 -4.54 6.92 14.67
N PHE A 116 -4.97 6.07 13.73
CA PHE A 116 -4.59 6.25 12.32
C PHE A 116 -5.30 7.44 11.67
N ASP A 117 -4.54 8.30 11.01
CA ASP A 117 -5.06 9.46 10.26
C ASP A 117 -5.28 9.14 8.78
N ILE A 118 -4.40 8.31 8.21
CA ILE A 118 -4.44 7.89 6.81
C ILE A 118 -3.94 6.46 6.65
N VAL A 119 -4.51 5.72 5.69
CA VAL A 119 -4.00 4.37 5.33
C VAL A 119 -3.70 4.24 3.84
N ALA A 120 -2.64 3.51 3.51
CA ALA A 120 -2.35 3.11 2.14
C ALA A 120 -3.18 1.87 1.76
N ARG A 121 -3.68 1.81 0.53
CA ARG A 121 -4.53 0.73 0.00
C ARG A 121 -3.94 0.03 -1.21
N ALA A 122 -2.87 0.56 -1.79
CA ALA A 122 -2.24 0.00 -2.98
C ALA A 122 -1.28 -1.13 -2.59
N ASN A 123 -1.82 -2.34 -2.45
CA ASN A 123 -1.08 -3.55 -2.10
C ASN A 123 -1.61 -4.76 -2.88
N ASN A 124 -0.95 -5.91 -2.71
CA ASN A 124 -1.26 -7.17 -3.40
C ASN A 124 -2.63 -7.76 -3.05
N HIS A 125 -3.21 -7.44 -1.90
CA HIS A 125 -4.52 -7.94 -1.47
C HIS A 125 -5.68 -6.98 -1.76
N ALA A 126 -5.39 -5.76 -2.24
CA ALA A 126 -6.40 -4.73 -2.44
C ALA A 126 -7.63 -5.22 -3.23
N ASN A 127 -7.42 -6.06 -4.25
CA ASN A 127 -8.47 -6.54 -5.16
C ASN A 127 -8.98 -7.97 -4.86
N ASP A 128 -8.74 -8.51 -3.67
CA ASP A 128 -9.17 -9.86 -3.33
C ASP A 128 -10.69 -10.03 -3.34
N PHE A 129 -11.42 -8.95 -3.08
CA PHE A 129 -12.89 -8.93 -3.13
C PHE A 129 -13.46 -8.24 -4.37
N GLY A 130 -12.63 -8.10 -5.42
CA GLY A 130 -13.01 -7.45 -6.66
C GLY A 130 -13.40 -5.98 -6.48
N ARG A 131 -13.96 -5.40 -7.54
CA ARG A 131 -14.38 -4.00 -7.59
C ARG A 131 -15.37 -3.64 -6.49
N GLU A 132 -16.29 -4.55 -6.18
CA GLU A 132 -17.31 -4.37 -5.15
C GLU A 132 -16.69 -4.25 -3.76
N GLY A 133 -15.74 -5.13 -3.41
CA GLY A 133 -15.06 -5.08 -2.11
C GLY A 133 -14.20 -3.84 -1.95
N LEU A 134 -13.62 -3.35 -3.04
CA LEU A 134 -12.85 -2.12 -3.04
C LEU A 134 -13.71 -0.88 -2.78
N ILE A 135 -14.87 -0.78 -3.44
CA ILE A 135 -15.87 0.27 -3.21
C ILE A 135 -16.41 0.19 -1.79
N GLU A 136 -16.72 -1.02 -1.32
CA GLU A 136 -17.27 -1.21 0.02
C GLU A 136 -16.27 -0.85 1.12
N THR A 137 -15.00 -1.22 0.95
CA THR A 137 -13.93 -0.82 1.88
C THR A 137 -13.82 0.70 1.91
N SER A 138 -13.81 1.37 0.75
CA SER A 138 -13.80 2.84 0.68
C SER A 138 -15.00 3.46 1.40
N ARG A 139 -16.21 2.95 1.19
CA ARG A 139 -17.42 3.40 1.88
C ARG A 139 -17.30 3.29 3.41
N HIS A 140 -16.69 2.23 3.92
CA HIS A 140 -16.48 2.05 5.35
C HIS A 140 -15.44 3.03 5.91
N LEU A 141 -14.34 3.27 5.20
CA LEU A 141 -13.34 4.27 5.58
C LEU A 141 -13.92 5.69 5.54
N ASP A 142 -14.64 6.05 4.48
CA ASP A 142 -15.33 7.34 4.34
C ASP A 142 -16.32 7.58 5.48
N ALA A 143 -17.12 6.56 5.83
CA ALA A 143 -18.08 6.63 6.92
C ALA A 143 -17.42 6.76 8.30
N ALA A 144 -16.21 6.22 8.48
CA ALA A 144 -15.42 6.38 9.69
C ALA A 144 -14.62 7.70 9.72
N GLY A 145 -14.52 8.41 8.60
CA GLY A 145 -13.70 9.61 8.45
C GLY A 145 -12.20 9.35 8.27
N LEU A 146 -11.80 8.09 8.04
CA LEU A 146 -10.40 7.70 7.87
C LEU A 146 -9.93 8.00 6.44
N GLN A 147 -8.87 8.81 6.30
CA GLN A 147 -8.31 9.12 4.99
C GLN A 147 -7.62 7.88 4.41
N TYR A 148 -7.56 7.79 3.09
CA TYR A 148 -6.80 6.72 2.43
C TYR A 148 -6.21 7.16 1.11
N ALA A 149 -5.13 6.50 0.73
CA ALA A 149 -4.45 6.70 -0.54
C ALA A 149 -4.29 5.38 -1.30
N GLY A 150 -4.40 5.46 -2.62
CA GLY A 150 -4.35 4.29 -3.51
C GLY A 150 -5.73 3.81 -3.94
N TYR A 151 -5.72 2.78 -4.79
CA TYR A 151 -6.86 2.22 -5.52
C TYR A 151 -7.39 3.05 -6.73
N GLY A 152 -6.57 3.98 -7.25
CA GLY A 152 -6.70 4.54 -8.60
C GLY A 152 -7.43 5.86 -8.69
#